data_AF-A0AAW1WGF1-F1
#
_entry.id   AF-A0AAW1WGF1-F1
#
_cell.length_a   1.000
_cell.length_b   1.000
_cell.length_c   1.000
_cell.angle_alpha   90.00
_cell.angle_beta   90.00
_cell.angle_gamma   90.00
#
_symmetry.space_group_name_H-M   'P 1'
#
loop_
_entity.id
_entity.type
_entity.pdbx_description
1 polymer ?
#
loop_
_entity_poly.entity_id
_entity_poly.type
_entity_poly.pdbx_seq_one_letter_code
_entity_poly.pdbx_strand_id
1 'polypeptide(L)'
;MRRLIPEETDPEYANFLADPQKYFLSALPSVLQTTKYMAVVDTLSTHSPDEEYLGERQQPSTWSGDADVVEAFYKFKAEITDIEKEIDRRNSDPSLKHSVSI
;
A
#
# COMPACT_ATOMS: atom_id res chain seq x y z
N MET A 1 -14.99 -5.09 13.63
CA MET A 1 -14.98 -6.13 14.68
C MET A 1 -16.42 -6.47 15.02
N ARG A 2 -16.74 -7.76 15.16
CA ARG A 2 -18.08 -8.26 15.48
C ARG A 2 -18.25 -8.67 16.95
N ARG A 3 -17.14 -8.79 17.69
CA ARG A 3 -17.09 -9.11 19.13
C ARG A 3 -15.95 -8.33 19.80
N LEU A 4 -16.09 -8.08 21.09
CA LEU A 4 -15.03 -7.55 21.95
C LEU A 4 -14.24 -8.71 22.57
N ILE A 5 -13.19 -8.39 23.33
CA ILE A 5 -12.54 -9.39 24.19
C ILE A 5 -13.49 -9.68 25.36
N PRO A 6 -13.81 -10.94 25.68
CA PRO A 6 -14.72 -11.27 26.77
C PRO A 6 -14.02 -11.09 28.12
N GLU A 7 -14.75 -10.57 29.10
CA GLU A 7 -14.29 -10.49 30.49
C GLU A 7 -14.42 -11.86 31.17
N GLU A 8 -13.69 -12.11 32.25
CA GLU A 8 -13.72 -13.43 32.93
C GLU A 8 -15.12 -13.82 33.45
N THR A 9 -15.97 -12.82 33.71
CA THR A 9 -17.36 -13.02 34.14
C THR A 9 -18.30 -13.38 32.98
N ASP A 10 -17.87 -13.21 31.73
CA ASP A 10 -18.70 -13.46 30.57
C ASP A 10 -18.78 -14.96 30.26
N PRO A 11 -19.98 -15.48 29.91
CA PRO A 11 -20.12 -16.87 29.49
C PRO A 11 -19.24 -17.25 28.28
N GLU A 12 -18.92 -16.26 27.45
CA GLU A 12 -18.10 -16.44 26.25
C GLU A 12 -16.60 -16.57 26.55
N TYR A 13 -16.14 -16.22 27.76
CA TYR A 13 -14.74 -16.35 28.18
C TYR A 13 -14.28 -17.81 28.14
N ALA A 14 -15.14 -18.76 28.54
CA ALA A 14 -14.85 -20.18 28.44
C ALA A 14 -14.63 -20.63 26.98
N ASN A 15 -15.40 -20.10 26.03
CA ASN A 15 -15.23 -20.38 24.60
C ASN A 15 -13.93 -19.78 24.05
N PHE A 16 -13.57 -18.58 24.52
CA PHE A 16 -12.30 -17.95 24.19
C PHE A 16 -11.10 -18.76 24.69
N LEU A 17 -11.12 -19.25 25.94
CA LEU A 17 -10.05 -20.08 26.49
C LEU A 17 -9.96 -21.46 25.82
N ALA A 18 -11.09 -22.07 25.47
CA ALA A 18 -11.13 -23.39 24.84
C ALA A 18 -10.59 -23.37 23.40
N ASP A 19 -10.90 -22.31 22.64
CA ASP A 19 -10.42 -22.14 21.26
C ASP A 19 -10.27 -20.64 20.90
N PRO A 20 -9.12 -20.03 21.24
CA PRO A 20 -8.88 -18.61 20.99
C PRO A 20 -8.89 -18.27 19.50
N GLN A 21 -8.48 -19.20 18.63
CA GLN A 21 -8.40 -18.98 17.18
C GLN A 21 -9.81 -18.86 16.59
N LYS A 22 -10.70 -19.78 16.95
CA LYS A 22 -12.10 -19.74 16.51
C LYS A 22 -12.82 -18.52 17.08
N TYR A 23 -12.56 -18.16 18.33
CA TYR A 23 -13.10 -16.94 18.92
C TYR A 23 -12.65 -15.70 18.12
N PHE A 24 -11.35 -15.59 17.84
CA PHE A 24 -10.78 -14.50 17.04
C PHE A 24 -11.42 -14.42 15.64
N LEU A 25 -11.53 -15.53 14.91
CA LEU A 25 -12.20 -15.57 13.61
C LEU A 25 -13.67 -15.13 13.68
N SER A 26 -14.37 -15.43 14.78
CA SER A 26 -15.74 -14.97 15.01
C SER A 26 -15.83 -13.45 15.26
N ALA A 27 -14.75 -12.83 15.74
CA ALA A 27 -14.65 -11.39 15.95
C ALA A 27 -14.26 -10.61 14.67
N LEU A 28 -13.56 -11.25 13.72
CA LEU A 28 -13.27 -10.68 12.39
C LEU A 28 -14.55 -10.53 11.55
N PRO A 29 -14.56 -9.74 10.46
CA PRO A 29 -15.72 -9.64 9.56
C PRO A 29 -16.16 -10.99 8.99
N SER A 30 -17.43 -11.09 8.53
CA SER A 30 -17.90 -12.30 7.84
C SER A 30 -17.18 -12.47 6.50
N VAL A 31 -17.19 -13.68 5.94
CA VAL A 31 -16.59 -13.96 4.62
C VAL A 31 -17.10 -12.96 3.57
N LEU A 32 -18.42 -12.73 3.50
CA LEU A 32 -19.00 -11.79 2.54
C LEU A 32 -18.54 -10.33 2.77
N GLN A 33 -18.40 -9.90 4.02
CA GLN A 33 -17.87 -8.57 4.34
C GLN A 33 -16.39 -8.45 3.96
N THR A 34 -15.59 -9.47 4.27
CA THR A 34 -14.16 -9.53 3.91
C THR A 34 -13.98 -9.53 2.39
N THR A 35 -14.76 -10.30 1.64
CA THR A 35 -14.68 -10.31 0.16
C THR A 35 -14.99 -8.93 -0.43
N LYS A 36 -16.01 -8.23 0.08
CA LYS A 36 -16.32 -6.87 -0.37
C LYS A 36 -15.17 -5.91 -0.06
N TYR A 37 -14.61 -6.00 1.15
CA TYR A 37 -13.45 -5.19 1.53
C TYR A 37 -12.25 -5.45 0.62
N MET A 38 -11.94 -6.72 0.34
CA MET A 38 -10.85 -7.11 -0.56
C MET A 38 -11.04 -6.54 -1.96
N ALA A 39 -12.24 -6.62 -2.54
CA ALA A 39 -12.51 -6.07 -3.87
C ALA A 39 -12.29 -4.54 -3.92
N VAL A 40 -12.68 -3.82 -2.85
CA VAL A 40 -12.45 -2.38 -2.75
C VAL A 40 -10.96 -2.07 -2.62
N VAL A 41 -10.23 -2.78 -1.76
CA VAL A 41 -8.78 -2.59 -1.60
C VAL A 41 -8.05 -2.86 -2.91
N ASP A 42 -8.35 -3.99 -3.56
CA ASP A 42 -7.76 -4.37 -4.85
C ASP A 42 -7.97 -3.31 -5.93
N THR A 43 -9.21 -2.80 -6.04
CA THR A 43 -9.55 -1.73 -6.99
C THR A 43 -8.79 -0.44 -6.68
N LEU A 44 -8.72 -0.03 -5.42
CA LEU A 44 -8.10 1.25 -5.02
C LEU A 44 -6.57 1.19 -4.96
N SER A 45 -5.97 0.00 -4.88
CA SER A 45 -4.53 -0.21 -4.83
C SER A 45 -3.92 -0.52 -6.21
N THR A 46 -4.73 -0.61 -7.26
CA THR A 46 -4.26 -0.84 -8.62
C THR A 46 -4.09 0.49 -9.36
N HIS A 47 -2.92 0.68 -9.98
CA HIS A 47 -2.66 1.87 -10.79
C HIS A 47 -3.45 1.84 -12.11
N SER A 48 -3.94 3.01 -12.52
CA SER A 48 -4.63 3.18 -13.79
C SER A 48 -3.68 2.94 -14.97
N PRO A 49 -4.12 2.36 -16.10
CA PRO A 49 -3.30 2.32 -17.32
C PRO A 49 -2.99 3.73 -17.86
N ASP A 50 -3.80 4.73 -17.51
CA ASP A 50 -3.64 6.12 -17.92
C ASP A 50 -2.97 6.99 -16.83
N GLU A 51 -2.37 6.38 -15.80
CA GLU A 51 -1.70 7.09 -14.71
C GLU A 51 -0.50 7.92 -15.22
N GLU A 52 -0.35 9.16 -14.73
CA GLU A 52 0.82 10.02 -14.98
C GLU A 52 1.63 10.13 -13.68
N TYR A 53 2.78 9.44 -13.62
CA TYR A 53 3.61 9.39 -12.42
C TYR A 53 4.49 10.64 -12.26
N LEU A 54 5.09 10.78 -11.09
CA LEU A 54 6.01 11.87 -10.81
C LEU A 54 7.21 11.85 -11.77
N GLY A 55 7.45 12.96 -12.48
CA GLY A 55 8.51 13.04 -13.49
C GLY A 55 8.09 12.51 -14.86
N GLU A 56 6.84 12.08 -15.02
CA GLU A 56 6.24 11.74 -16.30
C GLU A 56 5.28 12.81 -16.78
N ARG A 57 5.11 12.88 -18.11
CA ARG A 57 4.11 13.72 -18.77
C ARG A 57 3.88 13.23 -20.19
N GLN A 58 2.64 13.25 -20.68
CA GLN A 58 2.29 12.80 -22.04
C GLN A 58 2.94 13.66 -23.14
N GLN A 59 3.08 14.97 -22.92
CA GLN A 59 3.68 15.94 -23.85
C GLN A 59 4.81 16.74 -23.18
N PRO A 60 5.94 16.09 -22.83
CA PRO A 60 6.93 16.66 -21.92
C PRO A 60 7.67 17.85 -22.52
N SER A 61 7.77 17.95 -23.85
CA SER A 61 8.49 19.02 -24.55
C SER A 61 7.60 20.16 -25.04
N THR A 62 6.27 19.99 -25.04
CA THR A 62 5.35 20.93 -25.71
C THR A 62 4.22 21.43 -24.83
N TRP A 63 4.14 20.99 -23.58
CA TRP A 63 3.13 21.47 -22.64
C TRP A 63 3.35 22.90 -22.16
N SER A 64 4.58 23.41 -22.30
CA SER A 64 4.96 24.79 -22.06
C SER A 64 5.73 25.31 -23.27
N GLY A 65 5.48 26.57 -23.65
CA GLY A 65 6.29 27.28 -24.65
C GLY A 65 7.57 27.89 -24.07
N ASP A 66 7.75 27.82 -22.75
CA ASP A 66 8.93 28.29 -22.05
C ASP A 66 9.99 27.18 -22.00
N ALA A 67 11.12 27.43 -22.67
CA ALA A 67 12.21 26.47 -22.77
C ALA A 67 12.89 26.19 -21.42
N ASP A 68 12.97 27.18 -20.54
CA ASP A 68 13.60 27.05 -19.21
C ASP A 68 12.76 26.13 -18.32
N VAL A 69 11.43 26.24 -18.40
CA VAL A 69 10.49 25.36 -17.69
C VAL A 69 10.60 23.91 -18.19
N VAL A 70 10.70 23.71 -19.51
CA VAL A 70 10.87 22.37 -20.10
C VAL A 70 12.21 21.76 -19.68
N GLU A 71 13.30 22.53 -19.71
CA GLU A 71 14.62 22.06 -19.27
C GLU A 71 14.62 21.69 -17.78
N ALA A 72 14.01 22.52 -16.92
CA ALA A 72 13.89 22.24 -15.50
C ALA A 72 13.11 20.94 -15.22
N PHE A 73 12.05 20.67 -16.00
CA PHE A 73 11.30 19.42 -15.91
C PHE A 73 12.17 18.19 -16.25
N TYR A 74 13.02 18.28 -17.29
CA TYR A 74 13.94 17.18 -17.62
C TYR A 74 14.99 16.94 -16.53
N LYS A 75 15.49 17.99 -15.87
CA LYS A 75 16.39 17.85 -14.71
C LYS A 75 15.67 17.15 -13.56
N PHE A 76 14.46 17.59 -13.24
CA PHE A 76 13.63 16.95 -12.22
C PHE A 76 13.38 15.46 -12.52
N LYS A 77 13.02 15.12 -13.76
CA LYS A 77 12.83 13.73 -14.18
C LYS A 77 14.09 12.89 -13.95
N ALA A 78 15.27 13.42 -14.30
CA ALA A 78 16.53 12.71 -14.10
C ALA A 78 16.81 12.46 -12.61
N GLU A 79 16.55 13.43 -11.73
CA GLU A 79 16.69 13.29 -10.29
C GLU A 79 15.76 12.21 -9.71
N ILE A 80 14.50 12.14 -10.16
CA ILE A 80 13.56 11.08 -9.75
C ILE A 80 14.12 9.69 -10.14
N THR A 81 14.60 9.52 -11.36
CA THR A 81 15.21 8.26 -11.82
C THR A 81 16.44 7.87 -10.99
N ASP A 82 17.24 8.83 -10.53
CA ASP A 82 18.40 8.53 -9.69
C ASP A 82 17.99 8.16 -8.25
N ILE A 83 16.92 8.76 -7.73
CA ILE A 83 16.32 8.36 -6.44
C ILE A 83 15.77 6.93 -6.52
N GLU A 84 15.08 6.56 -7.60
CA GLU A 84 14.56 5.20 -7.81
C GLU A 84 15.70 4.16 -7.76
N LYS A 85 16.81 4.41 -8.46
CA LYS A 85 17.99 3.53 -8.41
C LYS A 85 18.56 3.39 -7.00
N GLU A 86 18.61 4.47 -6.23
CA GLU A 86 19.09 4.43 -4.85
C GLU A 86 18.13 3.66 -3.93
N ILE A 87 16.81 3.77 -4.15
CA ILE A 87 15.80 2.97 -3.45
C ILE A 87 16.01 1.50 -3.77
N ASP A 88 16.15 1.12 -5.05
CA ASP A 88 16.37 -0.26 -5.47
C ASP A 88 17.66 -0.84 -4.88
N ARG A 89 18.74 -0.04 -4.87
CA ARG A 89 20.02 -0.42 -4.25
C ARG A 89 19.84 -0.69 -2.76
N ARG A 90 19.09 0.14 -2.04
CA ARG A 90 18.82 -0.04 -0.60
C ARG A 90 17.92 -1.23 -0.32
N ASN A 91 16.88 -1.44 -1.12
CA ASN A 91 15.98 -2.58 -0.97
C ASN A 91 16.70 -3.92 -1.25
N SER A 92 17.75 -3.88 -2.06
CA SER A 92 18.61 -5.05 -2.36
C SER A 92 19.69 -5.29 -1.31
N ASP A 93 19.91 -4.38 -0.36
CA ASP A 93 20.95 -4.50 0.66
C ASP A 93 20.43 -5.33 1.86
N PRO A 94 20.92 -6.57 2.07
CA PRO A 94 20.43 -7.45 3.14
C PRO A 94 20.80 -6.95 4.55
N SER A 95 21.70 -5.97 4.67
CA SER A 95 22.00 -5.32 5.95
C SER A 95 20.88 -4.37 6.40
N LEU A 96 20.06 -3.88 5.46
CA LEU A 96 18.93 -2.99 5.71
C LEU A 96 17.63 -3.80 5.91
N LYS A 97 17.45 -4.31 7.14
CA LYS A 97 16.41 -5.30 7.48
C LYS A 97 14.95 -4.79 7.49
N HIS A 98 14.73 -3.48 7.31
CA HIS A 98 13.39 -2.89 7.32
C HIS A 98 12.91 -2.45 5.93
N SER A 99 13.74 -2.66 4.90
CA SER A 99 13.48 -2.25 3.52
C SER A 99 13.51 -3.46 2.61
N VAL A 100 12.60 -4.41 2.86
CA VAL A 100 12.38 -5.56 1.98
C VAL A 100 11.31 -5.16 0.97
N SER A 101 11.62 -5.22 -0.33
CA SER A 101 10.58 -5.19 -1.37
C SER A 101 9.70 -6.44 -1.20
N ILE A 102 8.41 -6.23 -1.03
CA ILE A 102 7.38 -7.27 -0.89
C ILE A 102 6.84 -7.63 -2.28
#